data_AF-A0A1I8BSC2-F1
#
_entry.id   AF-A0A1I8BSC2-F1
#
_cell.length_a   1.000
_cell.length_b   1.000
_cell.length_c   1.000
_cell.angle_alpha   90.00
_cell.angle_beta   90.00
_cell.angle_gamma   90.00
#
_symmetry.space_group_name_H-M   'P 1'
#
loop_
_entity.id
_entity.type
_entity.pdbx_description
1 polymer ?
#
loop_
_entity_poly.entity_id
_entity_poly.type
_entity_poly.pdbx_seq_one_letter_code
_entity_poly.pdbx_strand_id
1 'polypeptide(L)'
;MAEDINEDFDQDEEMDFSDDQDDREMLNRLRESLIKRVVQCVMISCTKRGYCRDGDIADMFTDRKERRLKDKVLKNVKDEFINVFGMKLKRDDESKRYYLYNGLKSNLAIEISHWYDKRCGPLSKSLGSEVRSLNSNSTNNSSDEDEEQENGKLLENKDFKRWLLTSTLMFIFMSKRHQSKGNVNEKGIDFLLIKEFLNKMFDKFNTEHLTDKQYMEIFGPSKSAEFISQGWLKCNINFDQAAGVDDVFYHWGPRAETVVSKKEILEEFVKIYGGTIDDWPNHAKAAGVRIEKN
;
A
#
# COMPACT_ATOMS: atom_id res chain seq x y z
N MET A 1 22.72 -2.74 55.86
CA MET A 1 23.06 -1.55 55.06
C MET A 1 22.48 -1.79 53.70
N ALA A 2 21.28 -1.26 53.47
CA ALA A 2 20.60 -1.30 52.19
C ALA A 2 20.67 0.13 51.65
N GLU A 3 21.24 0.28 50.46
CA GLU A 3 21.35 1.56 49.76
C GLU A 3 20.05 1.80 48.98
N ASP A 4 19.27 2.79 49.44
CA ASP A 4 18.13 3.33 48.71
C ASP A 4 18.67 4.19 47.56
N ILE A 5 18.41 3.75 46.32
CA ILE A 5 18.64 4.52 45.11
C ILE A 5 17.36 5.31 44.85
N ASN A 6 17.41 6.62 45.11
CA ASN A 6 16.39 7.57 44.69
C ASN A 6 16.38 7.65 43.15
N GLU A 7 15.30 7.17 42.54
CA GLU A 7 14.93 7.50 41.16
C GLU A 7 14.24 8.88 41.17
N ASP A 8 15.04 9.93 40.99
CA ASP A 8 14.59 11.20 40.42
C ASP A 8 14.53 11.07 38.88
N PHE A 9 13.66 11.87 38.24
CA PHE A 9 13.26 11.94 36.79
C PHE A 9 11.90 11.25 36.52
N ASP A 10 10.87 11.88 35.96
CA ASP A 10 10.76 13.07 35.11
C ASP A 10 9.64 14.00 35.59
N GLN A 11 9.96 15.27 35.87
CA GLN A 11 8.95 16.33 35.92
C GLN A 11 8.73 16.80 34.49
N ASP A 12 7.57 16.45 33.92
CA ASP A 12 7.04 17.11 32.73
C ASP A 12 6.78 18.58 33.09
N GLU A 13 7.78 19.44 32.89
CA GLU A 13 7.61 20.89 32.88
C GLU A 13 6.63 21.25 31.76
N GLU A 14 5.35 21.34 32.10
CA GLU A 14 4.35 22.08 31.34
C GLU A 14 4.76 23.55 31.34
N MET A 15 5.65 23.90 30.40
CA MET A 15 6.01 25.28 30.12
C MET A 15 4.79 25.96 29.50
N ASP A 16 4.26 26.93 30.23
CA ASP A 16 3.20 27.84 29.82
C ASP A 16 3.74 28.72 28.68
N PHE A 17 3.63 28.20 27.44
CA PHE A 17 3.92 28.97 26.24
C PHE A 17 2.85 30.05 26.13
N SER A 18 3.27 31.30 26.34
CA SER A 18 2.49 32.49 26.00
C SER A 18 1.84 32.31 24.63
N ASP A 19 0.58 32.75 24.56
CA ASP A 19 -0.46 32.47 23.57
C ASP A 19 -0.20 33.04 22.16
N ASP A 20 1.04 32.92 21.66
CA ASP A 20 1.42 33.32 20.30
C ASP A 20 0.97 32.24 19.32
N GLN A 21 -0.25 32.42 18.82
CA GLN A 21 -0.90 31.58 17.82
C GLN A 21 0.00 31.30 16.60
N ASP A 22 0.84 32.26 16.23
CA ASP A 22 1.81 32.17 15.14
C ASP A 22 2.91 31.12 15.39
N ASP A 23 3.41 31.02 16.62
CA ASP A 23 4.44 30.05 17.00
C ASP A 23 3.90 28.62 16.98
N ARG A 24 2.63 28.44 17.39
CA ARG A 24 1.96 27.14 17.33
C ARG A 24 1.73 26.70 15.88
N GLU A 25 1.32 27.60 15.00
CA GLU A 25 1.14 27.29 13.58
C GLU A 25 2.48 26.96 12.90
N MET A 26 3.53 27.73 13.18
CA MET A 26 4.88 27.46 12.69
C MET A 26 5.38 26.08 13.13
N LEU A 27 5.19 25.71 14.41
CA LEU A 27 5.58 24.40 14.94
C LEU A 27 4.80 23.25 14.29
N ASN A 28 3.52 23.44 13.99
CA ASN A 28 2.72 22.43 13.29
C ASN A 28 3.23 22.21 11.85
N ARG A 29 3.51 23.29 11.10
CA ARG A 29 4.07 23.19 9.74
C ARG A 29 5.44 22.49 9.75
N LEU A 30 6.29 22.81 10.73
CA LEU A 30 7.57 22.14 10.91
C LEU A 30 7.39 20.65 11.20
N ARG A 31 6.45 20.29 12.08
CA ARG A 31 6.11 18.91 12.41
C ARG A 31 5.67 18.12 11.18
N GLU A 32 4.76 18.68 10.38
CA GLU A 32 4.26 18.04 9.15
C GLU A 32 5.38 17.82 8.12
N SER A 33 6.26 18.82 7.95
CA SER A 33 7.43 18.70 7.07
C SER A 33 8.37 17.57 7.53
N LEU A 34 8.66 17.49 8.83
CA LEU A 34 9.47 16.43 9.42
C LEU A 34 8.85 15.05 9.24
N ILE A 35 7.53 14.90 9.45
CA ILE A 35 6.83 13.63 9.23
C ILE A 35 7.06 13.14 7.80
N LYS A 36 6.84 14.01 6.80
CA LYS A 36 7.04 13.65 5.39
C LYS A 36 8.47 13.21 5.10
N ARG A 37 9.46 13.97 5.58
CA ARG A 37 10.89 13.65 5.39
C ARG A 37 11.25 12.30 6.02
N VAL A 38 10.80 12.04 7.24
CA VAL A 38 11.09 10.78 7.94
C VAL A 38 10.39 9.60 7.27
N VAL A 39 9.12 9.73 6.87
CA VAL A 39 8.41 8.70 6.09
C VAL A 39 9.19 8.34 4.83
N GLN A 40 9.60 9.34 4.05
CA GLN A 40 10.36 9.14 2.81
C GLN A 40 11.72 8.46 3.09
N CYS A 41 12.45 8.89 4.13
CA CYS A 41 13.71 8.29 4.54
C CYS A 41 13.55 6.81 4.90
N VAL A 42 12.53 6.49 5.70
CA VAL A 42 12.22 5.12 6.12
C VAL A 42 11.83 4.26 4.92
N MET A 43 10.96 4.76 4.03
CA MET A 43 10.56 4.06 2.81
C MET A 43 11.77 3.73 1.93
N ILE A 44 12.58 4.73 1.57
CA ILE A 44 13.75 4.55 0.70
C ILE A 44 14.75 3.58 1.34
N SER A 45 15.03 3.73 2.64
CA SER A 45 16.00 2.89 3.34
C SER A 45 15.55 1.44 3.44
N CYS A 46 14.28 1.21 3.79
CA CYS A 46 13.71 -0.13 3.88
C CYS A 46 13.62 -0.80 2.50
N THR A 47 13.28 -0.07 1.43
CA THR A 47 13.27 -0.63 0.08
C THR A 47 14.67 -1.01 -0.41
N LYS A 48 15.70 -0.19 -0.11
CA LYS A 48 17.07 -0.45 -0.58
C LYS A 48 17.84 -1.45 0.27
N ARG A 49 17.66 -1.44 1.59
CA ARG A 49 18.49 -2.19 2.56
C ARG A 49 17.71 -3.20 3.39
N GLY A 50 16.38 -3.19 3.34
CA GLY A 50 15.50 -3.97 4.21
C GLY A 50 15.28 -3.36 5.61
N TYR A 51 15.94 -2.25 5.95
CA TYR A 51 15.81 -1.55 7.23
C TYR A 51 16.24 -0.07 7.13
N CYS A 52 15.81 0.74 8.09
CA CYS A 52 16.27 2.12 8.29
C CYS A 52 17.04 2.24 9.62
N ARG A 53 18.19 2.91 9.65
CA ARG A 53 18.97 3.07 10.90
C ARG A 53 18.39 4.19 11.75
N ASP A 54 18.41 4.05 13.06
CA ASP A 54 18.01 5.12 13.99
C ASP A 54 18.87 6.38 13.81
N GLY A 55 20.14 6.22 13.41
CA GLY A 55 21.02 7.32 13.01
C GLY A 55 20.53 8.07 11.78
N ASP A 56 20.11 7.35 10.72
CA ASP A 56 19.61 7.98 9.48
C ASP A 56 18.36 8.85 9.77
N ILE A 57 17.51 8.42 10.71
CA ILE A 57 16.37 9.20 11.19
C ILE A 57 16.82 10.36 12.09
N ALA A 58 17.75 10.13 13.01
CA ALA A 58 18.25 11.15 13.93
C ALA A 58 18.90 12.33 13.19
N ASP A 59 19.61 12.05 12.11
CA ASP A 59 20.25 13.05 11.25
C ASP A 59 19.24 13.98 10.56
N MET A 60 17.95 13.60 10.50
CA MET A 60 16.90 14.47 9.97
C MET A 60 16.47 15.58 10.95
N PHE A 61 16.81 15.47 12.23
CA PHE A 61 16.48 16.42 13.29
C PHE A 61 17.71 17.28 13.63
N THR A 62 18.00 18.26 12.77
CA THR A 62 19.20 19.08 12.87
C THR A 62 19.09 20.05 14.03
N ASP A 63 17.91 20.64 14.23
CA ASP A 63 17.72 21.73 15.18
C ASP A 63 17.23 21.28 16.55
N ARG A 64 17.53 22.06 17.59
CA ARG A 64 17.07 21.79 18.96
C ARG A 64 15.54 21.72 19.06
N LYS A 65 14.83 22.56 18.31
CA LYS A 65 13.35 22.54 18.24
C LYS A 65 12.85 21.25 17.59
N GLU A 66 13.46 20.81 16.50
CA GLU A 66 13.09 19.55 15.83
C GLU A 66 13.34 18.34 16.72
N ARG A 67 14.48 18.29 17.42
CA ARG A 67 14.80 17.17 18.33
C ARG A 67 13.77 17.00 19.45
N ARG A 68 13.21 18.10 19.96
CA ARG A 68 12.11 18.06 20.94
C ARG A 68 10.80 17.51 20.35
N LEU A 69 10.62 17.58 19.04
CA LEU A 69 9.47 17.02 18.33
C LEU A 69 9.68 15.56 17.92
N LYS A 70 10.88 14.99 18.10
CA LYS A 70 11.24 13.67 17.56
C LYS A 70 10.24 12.58 17.92
N ASP A 71 9.85 12.46 19.18
CA ASP A 71 8.95 11.39 19.62
C ASP A 71 7.52 11.58 19.09
N LYS A 72 7.04 12.82 19.04
CA LYS A 72 5.74 13.16 18.44
C LYS A 72 5.75 12.88 16.94
N VAL A 73 6.81 13.26 16.23
CA VAL A 73 6.99 12.97 14.80
C VAL A 73 7.05 11.46 14.57
N LEU A 74 7.84 10.72 15.35
CA LEU A 74 7.96 9.26 15.20
C LEU A 74 6.65 8.53 15.49
N LYS A 75 5.86 9.01 16.45
CA LYS A 75 4.51 8.50 16.68
C LYS A 75 3.63 8.72 15.45
N ASN A 76 3.57 9.96 14.94
CA ASN A 76 2.81 10.28 13.75
C ASN A 76 3.29 9.54 12.50
N VAL A 77 4.59 9.31 12.36
CA VAL A 77 5.16 8.51 11.26
C VAL A 77 4.68 7.07 11.34
N LYS A 78 4.64 6.46 12.55
CA LYS A 78 4.08 5.11 12.73
C LYS A 78 2.59 5.08 12.36
N ASP A 79 1.84 6.08 12.79
CA ASP A 79 0.42 6.21 12.47
C ASP A 79 0.22 6.38 10.96
N GLU A 80 1.06 7.17 10.30
CA GLU A 80 1.06 7.34 8.85
C GLU A 80 1.35 6.01 8.14
N PHE A 81 2.39 5.28 8.56
CA PHE A 81 2.67 3.95 8.03
C PHE A 81 1.48 3.00 8.15
N ILE A 82 0.74 3.03 9.25
CA ILE A 82 -0.44 2.18 9.46
C ILE A 82 -1.61 2.66 8.60
N ASN A 83 -1.98 3.93 8.72
CA ASN A 83 -3.22 4.49 8.15
C ASN A 83 -3.12 4.71 6.63
N VAL A 84 -1.94 5.09 6.16
CA VAL A 84 -1.69 5.47 4.76
C VAL A 84 -1.11 4.29 3.99
N PHE A 85 -0.16 3.57 4.57
CA PHE A 85 0.58 2.52 3.85
C PHE A 85 0.16 1.09 4.24
N GLY A 86 -0.69 0.90 5.25
CA GLY A 86 -1.03 -0.44 5.75
C GLY A 86 0.17 -1.20 6.30
N MET A 87 1.22 -0.49 6.72
CA MET A 87 2.49 -1.02 7.21
C MET A 87 2.71 -0.68 8.68
N LYS A 88 3.38 -1.56 9.42
CA LYS A 88 3.80 -1.31 10.80
C LYS A 88 5.29 -1.04 10.82
N LEU A 89 5.65 0.17 11.25
CA LEU A 89 7.04 0.52 11.54
C LEU A 89 7.37 0.07 12.97
N LYS A 90 8.28 -0.91 13.12
CA LYS A 90 8.80 -1.29 14.44
C LYS A 90 10.29 -0.99 14.54
N ARG A 91 10.70 -0.60 15.75
CA ARG A 91 12.10 -0.44 16.12
C ARG A 91 12.59 -1.74 16.78
N ASP A 92 13.79 -2.14 16.43
CA ASP A 92 14.61 -3.09 17.16
C ASP A 92 15.62 -2.30 18.00
N ASP A 93 15.49 -2.39 19.33
CA ASP A 93 16.28 -1.60 20.27
C ASP A 93 17.73 -2.09 20.37
N GLU A 94 18.00 -3.37 20.11
CA GLU A 94 19.35 -3.95 20.15
C GLU A 94 20.17 -3.46 18.95
N SER A 95 19.60 -3.58 17.74
CA SER A 95 20.30 -3.20 16.52
C SER A 95 20.17 -1.72 16.16
N LYS A 96 19.32 -0.97 16.88
CA LYS A 96 18.96 0.44 16.60
C LYS A 96 18.48 0.62 15.15
N ARG A 97 17.62 -0.29 14.70
CA ARG A 97 17.07 -0.30 13.33
C ARG A 97 15.55 -0.30 13.34
N TYR A 98 14.97 0.27 12.31
CA TYR A 98 13.55 0.24 12.04
C TYR A 98 13.28 -0.66 10.85
N TYR A 99 12.22 -1.44 10.97
CA TYR A 99 11.74 -2.36 9.94
C TYR A 99 10.29 -2.04 9.63
N LEU A 100 9.96 -2.06 8.34
CA LEU A 100 8.59 -2.05 7.87
C LEU A 100 8.10 -3.48 7.81
N TYR A 101 7.03 -3.75 8.54
CA TYR A 101 6.27 -4.98 8.43
C TYR A 101 4.99 -4.66 7.69
N ASN A 102 4.51 -5.56 6.85
CA ASN A 102 3.13 -5.45 6.38
C ASN A 102 2.20 -5.47 7.61
N GLY A 103 1.52 -4.35 7.82
CA GLY A 103 0.54 -4.14 8.89
C GLY A 103 -0.72 -4.93 8.65
N LEU A 104 -0.93 -5.35 7.40
CA LEU A 104 -1.77 -6.45 6.94
C LEU A 104 -1.38 -7.77 7.64
N LYS A 105 -1.68 -7.85 8.93
CA LYS A 105 -1.88 -9.11 9.67
C LYS A 105 -3.32 -9.61 9.48
N SER A 106 -3.93 -9.38 8.33
CA SER A 106 -5.08 -10.20 7.96
C SER A 106 -4.55 -11.55 7.53
N ASN A 107 -5.26 -12.63 7.86
CA ASN A 107 -4.95 -13.93 7.27
C ASN A 107 -4.93 -13.78 5.75
N LEU A 108 -5.74 -12.88 5.18
CA LEU A 108 -5.69 -12.42 3.79
C LEU A 108 -4.31 -12.20 3.20
N ALA A 109 -3.47 -11.43 3.89
CA ALA A 109 -2.15 -11.10 3.40
C ALA A 109 -1.28 -12.36 3.42
N ILE A 110 -1.30 -13.09 4.52
CA ILE A 110 -0.56 -14.35 4.69
C ILE A 110 -1.08 -15.45 3.75
N GLU A 111 -2.39 -15.51 3.48
CA GLU A 111 -3.07 -16.44 2.60
C GLU A 111 -2.75 -16.11 1.14
N ILE A 112 -2.85 -14.84 0.74
CA ILE A 112 -2.40 -14.38 -0.57
C ILE A 112 -0.90 -14.68 -0.72
N SER A 113 -0.05 -14.39 0.27
CA SER A 113 1.40 -14.67 0.22
C SER A 113 1.72 -16.16 0.13
N HIS A 114 1.16 -16.96 1.04
CA HIS A 114 1.38 -18.40 1.12
C HIS A 114 0.89 -19.09 -0.15
N TRP A 115 -0.18 -18.60 -0.79
CA TRP A 115 -0.63 -19.14 -2.08
C TRP A 115 0.20 -18.61 -3.27
N TYR A 116 0.57 -17.33 -3.27
CA TYR A 116 1.42 -16.74 -4.30
C TYR A 116 2.79 -17.44 -4.33
N ASP A 117 3.42 -17.64 -3.18
CA ASP A 117 4.74 -18.26 -3.08
C ASP A 117 4.72 -19.78 -3.30
N LYS A 118 3.64 -20.49 -2.93
CA LYS A 118 3.57 -21.97 -3.03
C LYS A 118 3.21 -22.49 -4.42
N ARG A 119 2.67 -21.65 -5.32
CA ARG A 119 2.31 -22.06 -6.69
C ARG A 119 2.81 -21.17 -7.83
N CYS A 120 3.37 -19.98 -7.56
CA CYS A 120 3.93 -19.11 -8.60
C CYS A 120 5.46 -19.19 -8.74
N GLY A 121 6.14 -20.20 -8.17
CA GLY A 121 7.58 -20.46 -8.41
C GLY A 121 7.84 -21.82 -9.08
N PRO A 122 8.69 -21.94 -10.13
CA PRO A 122 9.24 -20.94 -11.05
C PRO A 122 8.62 -21.10 -12.46
N LEU A 123 7.55 -20.36 -12.77
CA LEU A 123 7.08 -20.24 -14.17
C LEU A 123 7.84 -19.14 -14.95
N SER A 124 8.90 -18.55 -14.36
CA SER A 124 9.79 -17.60 -15.06
C SER A 124 10.92 -18.28 -15.84
N LYS A 125 11.09 -19.60 -15.73
CA LYS A 125 12.17 -20.32 -16.44
C LYS A 125 11.85 -20.74 -17.87
N SER A 126 10.60 -20.67 -18.34
CA SER A 126 10.25 -21.10 -19.72
C SER A 126 10.03 -19.96 -20.73
N LEU A 127 10.20 -18.70 -20.33
CA LEU A 127 10.21 -17.56 -21.28
C LEU A 127 11.55 -16.81 -21.33
N GLY A 128 12.52 -17.16 -20.49
CA GLY A 128 13.83 -16.50 -20.40
C GLY A 128 15.00 -17.22 -21.06
N SER A 129 14.78 -18.34 -21.77
CA SER A 129 15.86 -19.14 -22.36
C SER A 129 16.19 -18.82 -23.82
N GLU A 130 15.66 -17.74 -24.41
CA GLU A 130 15.90 -17.42 -25.83
C GLU A 130 16.41 -16.01 -26.11
N VAL A 131 17.02 -15.34 -25.12
CA VAL A 131 17.80 -14.12 -25.38
C VAL A 131 19.12 -14.17 -24.60
N ARG A 132 19.98 -15.11 -25.00
CA ARG A 132 21.44 -14.97 -24.84
C ARG A 132 22.10 -15.09 -26.21
N SER A 133 22.10 -13.98 -26.92
CA SER A 133 23.22 -13.67 -27.81
C SER A 133 23.21 -12.18 -28.08
N LEU A 134 24.28 -11.53 -27.61
CA LEU A 134 24.89 -10.26 -28.05
C LEU A 134 25.02 -9.27 -26.90
N ASN A 135 26.09 -9.48 -26.14
CA ASN A 135 26.77 -8.41 -25.42
C ASN A 135 27.91 -7.92 -26.32
N SER A 136 27.89 -6.65 -26.72
CA SER A 136 29.06 -5.74 -26.80
C SER A 136 28.75 -4.55 -27.71
N ASN A 137 28.48 -3.38 -27.12
CA ASN A 137 29.42 -2.26 -27.18
C ASN A 137 28.88 -1.03 -26.45
N SER A 138 29.76 -0.51 -25.60
CA SER A 138 29.71 0.81 -24.97
C SER A 138 29.58 1.91 -26.02
N THR A 139 28.64 2.85 -25.87
CA THR A 139 28.92 4.30 -25.89
C THR A 139 27.75 5.13 -25.34
N ASN A 140 28.11 6.24 -24.69
CA ASN A 140 27.28 7.17 -23.93
C ASN A 140 26.20 7.90 -24.75
N ASN A 141 25.13 8.29 -24.01
CA ASN A 141 24.14 9.37 -24.22
C ASN A 141 22.71 8.90 -24.48
N SER A 142 21.85 8.98 -23.45
CA SER A 142 20.43 9.36 -23.53
C SER A 142 19.79 9.19 -22.14
N SER A 143 19.12 10.22 -21.63
CA SER A 143 18.54 10.33 -20.28
C SER A 143 17.14 9.71 -20.13
N ASP A 144 16.75 8.80 -21.03
CA ASP A 144 15.41 8.18 -21.03
C ASP A 144 15.45 6.66 -20.75
N GLU A 145 16.62 6.02 -20.84
CA GLU A 145 16.76 4.55 -20.66
C GLU A 145 16.87 4.12 -19.17
N ASP A 146 17.22 5.06 -18.29
CA ASP A 146 17.39 4.80 -16.86
C ASP A 146 16.04 4.66 -16.13
N GLU A 147 15.00 5.39 -16.55
CA GLU A 147 13.64 5.30 -15.98
C GLU A 147 12.94 3.97 -16.33
N GLU A 148 13.16 3.43 -17.55
CA GLU A 148 12.56 2.14 -17.94
C GLU A 148 13.19 0.96 -17.17
N GLN A 149 14.49 1.01 -16.87
CA GLN A 149 15.17 -0.03 -16.09
C GLN A 149 14.80 -0.01 -14.59
N GLU A 150 14.56 1.17 -14.01
CA GLU A 150 14.13 1.28 -12.62
C GLU A 150 12.66 0.86 -12.44
N ASN A 151 11.80 1.23 -13.39
CA ASN A 151 10.39 0.81 -13.45
C ASN A 151 10.21 -0.71 -13.64
N GLY A 152 11.09 -1.35 -14.42
CA GLY A 152 11.10 -2.82 -14.58
C GLY A 152 11.32 -3.55 -13.25
N LYS A 153 12.19 -3.03 -12.37
CA LYS A 153 12.49 -3.63 -11.05
C LYS A 153 11.31 -3.51 -10.09
N LEU A 154 10.48 -2.48 -10.19
CA LEU A 154 9.31 -2.29 -9.33
C LEU A 154 8.24 -3.37 -9.59
N LEU A 155 8.06 -3.80 -10.83
CA LEU A 155 7.15 -4.90 -11.17
C LEU A 155 7.71 -6.28 -10.83
N GLU A 156 9.03 -6.43 -10.72
CA GLU A 156 9.62 -7.65 -10.19
C GLU A 156 9.44 -7.75 -8.66
N ASN A 157 9.11 -6.64 -7.99
CA ASN A 157 8.80 -6.62 -6.58
C ASN A 157 7.43 -7.27 -6.29
N LYS A 158 7.48 -8.48 -5.74
CA LYS A 158 6.29 -9.26 -5.35
C LYS A 158 5.39 -8.52 -4.34
N ASP A 159 5.97 -7.77 -3.41
CA ASP A 159 5.21 -7.07 -2.38
C ASP A 159 4.41 -5.92 -2.98
N PHE A 160 4.99 -5.21 -3.95
CA PHE A 160 4.30 -4.15 -4.68
C PHE A 160 3.13 -4.70 -5.50
N LYS A 161 3.34 -5.79 -6.25
CA LYS A 161 2.24 -6.46 -6.99
C LYS A 161 1.13 -6.94 -6.08
N ARG A 162 1.49 -7.47 -4.90
CA ARG A 162 0.50 -7.90 -3.91
C ARG A 162 -0.29 -6.73 -3.34
N TRP A 163 0.38 -5.61 -3.07
CA TRP A 163 -0.30 -4.38 -2.66
C TRP A 163 -1.27 -3.90 -3.75
N LEU A 164 -0.83 -3.84 -5.01
CA LEU A 164 -1.69 -3.49 -6.15
C LEU A 164 -2.92 -4.38 -6.24
N LEU A 165 -2.72 -5.70 -6.14
CA LEU A 165 -3.82 -6.67 -6.19
C LEU A 165 -4.79 -6.46 -5.03
N THR A 166 -4.29 -6.34 -3.80
CA THR A 166 -5.12 -6.21 -2.60
C THR A 166 -5.94 -4.92 -2.65
N SER A 167 -5.31 -3.80 -3.00
CA SER A 167 -5.97 -2.50 -3.18
C SER A 167 -7.03 -2.56 -4.27
N THR A 168 -6.74 -3.23 -5.39
CA THR A 168 -7.71 -3.40 -6.49
C THR A 168 -8.90 -4.27 -6.08
N LEU A 169 -8.66 -5.40 -5.41
CA LEU A 169 -9.73 -6.28 -4.94
C LEU A 169 -10.62 -5.57 -3.91
N MET A 170 -10.02 -4.82 -2.98
CA MET A 170 -10.73 -3.97 -2.04
C MET A 170 -11.57 -2.93 -2.76
N PHE A 171 -10.99 -2.19 -3.71
CA PHE A 171 -11.70 -1.19 -4.50
C PHE A 171 -12.89 -1.78 -5.26
N ILE A 172 -12.71 -2.93 -5.91
CA ILE A 172 -13.79 -3.62 -6.63
C ILE A 172 -14.91 -4.02 -5.66
N PHE A 173 -14.56 -4.59 -4.51
CA PHE A 173 -15.55 -5.05 -3.54
C PHE A 173 -16.34 -3.88 -2.92
N MET A 174 -15.65 -2.79 -2.59
CA MET A 174 -16.26 -1.63 -1.95
C MET A 174 -17.05 -0.75 -2.93
N SER A 175 -16.63 -0.68 -4.19
CA SER A 175 -17.32 0.09 -5.24
C SER A 175 -18.62 -0.57 -5.71
N LYS A 176 -18.77 -1.88 -5.48
CA LYS A 176 -20.00 -2.60 -5.82
C LYS A 176 -21.15 -2.20 -4.90
N ARG A 177 -22.29 -1.87 -5.52
CA ARG A 177 -23.57 -1.73 -4.83
C ARG A 177 -24.18 -3.10 -4.61
N HIS A 178 -23.90 -3.72 -3.47
CA HIS A 178 -24.54 -4.97 -3.05
C HIS A 178 -26.01 -4.71 -2.75
N GLN A 179 -26.90 -4.90 -3.72
CA GLN A 179 -28.34 -4.68 -3.51
C GLN A 179 -28.94 -5.82 -2.67
N SER A 180 -29.80 -5.47 -1.72
CA SER A 180 -30.40 -6.41 -0.78
C SER A 180 -31.45 -7.36 -1.38
N LYS A 181 -31.89 -7.14 -2.63
CA LYS A 181 -32.86 -7.98 -3.36
C LYS A 181 -32.26 -8.41 -4.70
N GLY A 182 -32.29 -9.71 -4.94
CA GLY A 182 -31.45 -10.38 -5.95
C GLY A 182 -31.77 -10.08 -7.42
N ASN A 183 -30.84 -10.55 -8.26
CA ASN A 183 -30.95 -10.74 -9.70
C ASN A 183 -30.83 -9.53 -10.63
N VAL A 184 -30.05 -8.52 -10.27
CA VAL A 184 -29.42 -7.67 -11.30
C VAL A 184 -27.98 -8.15 -11.42
N ASN A 185 -27.58 -8.61 -12.61
CA ASN A 185 -26.19 -8.87 -12.96
C ASN A 185 -25.37 -7.66 -12.51
N GLU A 186 -24.60 -7.79 -11.42
CA GLU A 186 -23.83 -6.68 -10.90
C GLU A 186 -22.90 -6.19 -11.99
N LYS A 187 -23.09 -4.95 -12.46
CA LYS A 187 -22.18 -4.32 -13.41
C LYS A 187 -20.80 -4.29 -12.75
N GLY A 188 -19.77 -4.78 -13.45
CA GLY A 188 -18.40 -4.76 -12.94
C GLY A 188 -17.85 -3.34 -12.85
N ILE A 189 -16.62 -3.22 -12.37
CA ILE A 189 -15.94 -1.93 -12.27
C ILE A 189 -15.18 -1.68 -13.56
N ASP A 190 -15.36 -0.50 -14.13
CA ASP A 190 -14.68 -0.07 -15.35
C ASP A 190 -13.15 -0.09 -15.17
N PHE A 191 -12.43 -0.55 -16.20
CA PHE A 191 -10.97 -0.49 -16.27
C PHE A 191 -10.42 0.91 -15.95
N LEU A 192 -11.03 1.95 -16.54
CA LEU A 192 -10.61 3.33 -16.38
C LEU A 192 -10.76 3.78 -14.93
N LEU A 193 -11.82 3.36 -14.25
CA LEU A 193 -12.01 3.66 -12.82
C LEU A 193 -10.95 2.99 -11.94
N ILE A 194 -10.52 1.76 -12.28
CA ILE A 194 -9.42 1.09 -11.58
C ILE A 194 -8.12 1.87 -11.80
N LYS A 195 -7.83 2.25 -13.04
CA LYS A 195 -6.63 3.04 -13.38
C LYS A 195 -6.61 4.39 -12.68
N GLU A 196 -7.72 5.12 -12.70
CA GLU A 196 -7.86 6.40 -12.00
C GLU A 196 -7.70 6.26 -10.49
N PHE A 197 -8.30 5.23 -9.90
CA PHE A 197 -8.14 4.94 -8.47
C PHE A 197 -6.67 4.68 -8.11
N LEU A 198 -6.00 3.81 -8.87
CA LEU A 198 -4.59 3.49 -8.63
C LEU A 198 -3.68 4.69 -8.86
N ASN A 199 -3.92 5.51 -9.88
CA ASN A 199 -3.18 6.75 -10.08
C ASN A 199 -3.35 7.74 -8.92
N LYS A 200 -4.58 7.95 -8.44
CA LYS A 200 -4.83 8.79 -7.25
C LYS A 200 -4.15 8.24 -6.00
N MET A 201 -4.08 6.92 -5.88
CA MET A 201 -3.32 6.26 -4.81
C MET A 201 -1.82 6.56 -4.99
N PHE A 202 -1.24 6.36 -6.16
CA PHE A 202 0.16 6.67 -6.44
C PHE A 202 0.51 8.14 -6.15
N ASP A 203 -0.30 9.08 -6.64
CA ASP A 203 -0.16 10.52 -6.38
C ASP A 203 -0.13 10.79 -4.87
N LYS A 204 -1.11 10.23 -4.14
CA LYS A 204 -1.25 10.42 -2.70
C LYS A 204 -0.08 9.83 -1.91
N PHE A 205 0.50 8.74 -2.40
CA PHE A 205 1.64 8.06 -1.77
C PHE A 205 2.99 8.47 -2.35
N ASN A 206 3.04 9.48 -3.23
CA ASN A 206 4.24 9.90 -3.96
C ASN A 206 5.04 8.71 -4.50
N THR A 207 4.30 7.72 -5.02
CA THR A 207 4.82 6.49 -5.62
C THR A 207 4.82 6.64 -7.13
N GLU A 208 5.77 5.99 -7.78
CA GLU A 208 5.86 6.03 -9.23
C GLU A 208 4.62 5.41 -9.88
N HIS A 209 4.13 6.05 -10.94
CA HIS A 209 2.99 5.57 -11.69
C HIS A 209 3.38 4.37 -12.54
N LEU A 210 2.45 3.43 -12.67
CA LEU A 210 2.58 2.41 -13.71
C LEU A 210 2.46 3.07 -15.09
N THR A 211 3.34 2.70 -16.01
CA THR A 211 3.19 3.08 -17.42
C THR A 211 1.99 2.37 -18.03
N ASP A 212 1.48 2.88 -19.15
CA ASP A 212 0.34 2.26 -19.85
C ASP A 212 0.60 0.81 -20.25
N LYS A 213 1.84 0.50 -20.66
CA LYS A 213 2.27 -0.87 -20.97
C LYS A 213 2.17 -1.77 -19.74
N GLN A 214 2.66 -1.30 -18.59
CA GLN A 214 2.63 -2.04 -17.33
C GLN A 214 1.20 -2.28 -16.84
N TYR A 215 0.32 -1.28 -16.98
CA TYR A 215 -1.11 -1.45 -16.72
C TYR A 215 -1.70 -2.57 -17.59
N MET A 216 -1.38 -2.60 -18.88
CA MET A 216 -1.88 -3.64 -19.79
C MET A 216 -1.31 -5.04 -19.49
N GLU A 217 -0.05 -5.12 -19.05
CA GLU A 217 0.58 -6.38 -18.64
C GLU A 217 -0.04 -6.96 -17.35
N ILE A 218 -0.37 -6.12 -16.37
CA ILE A 218 -0.90 -6.59 -15.08
C ILE A 218 -2.43 -6.74 -15.12
N PHE A 219 -3.10 -5.71 -15.59
CA PHE A 219 -4.55 -5.54 -15.50
C PHE A 219 -5.24 -5.69 -16.84
N GLY A 220 -4.55 -5.56 -17.98
CA GLY A 220 -5.18 -5.41 -19.29
C GLY A 220 -6.24 -6.47 -19.61
N PRO A 221 -7.20 -6.19 -20.51
CA PRO A 221 -8.33 -7.06 -20.82
C PRO A 221 -7.95 -8.29 -21.67
N SER A 222 -6.76 -8.86 -21.43
CA SER A 222 -6.25 -10.04 -22.11
C SER A 222 -6.14 -11.21 -21.14
N LYS A 223 -6.34 -12.43 -21.63
CA LYS A 223 -6.05 -13.65 -20.86
C LYS A 223 -4.58 -13.78 -20.46
N SER A 224 -3.68 -13.05 -21.12
CA SER A 224 -2.26 -13.01 -20.81
C SER A 224 -1.91 -12.04 -19.68
N ALA A 225 -2.81 -11.13 -19.30
CA ALA A 225 -2.55 -10.19 -18.22
C ALA A 225 -2.37 -10.94 -16.90
N GLU A 226 -1.42 -10.50 -16.07
CA GLU A 226 -0.95 -11.27 -14.93
C GLU A 226 -2.09 -11.61 -13.95
N PHE A 227 -2.90 -10.64 -13.54
CA PHE A 227 -3.97 -10.87 -12.58
C PHE A 227 -5.15 -11.65 -13.16
N ILE A 228 -5.37 -11.58 -14.47
CA ILE A 228 -6.41 -12.37 -15.16
C ILE A 228 -5.95 -13.82 -15.33
N SER A 229 -4.74 -14.04 -15.87
CA SER A 229 -4.16 -15.35 -16.12
C SER A 229 -4.03 -16.18 -14.84
N GLN A 230 -3.72 -15.52 -13.71
CA GLN A 230 -3.64 -16.15 -12.40
C GLN A 230 -5.00 -16.37 -11.72
N GLY A 231 -6.10 -15.91 -12.34
CA GLY A 231 -7.47 -16.08 -11.85
C GLY A 231 -7.87 -15.13 -10.72
N TRP A 232 -7.07 -14.11 -10.43
CA TRP A 232 -7.37 -13.10 -9.40
C TRP A 232 -8.43 -12.11 -9.84
N LEU A 233 -8.41 -11.72 -11.11
CA LEU A 233 -9.42 -10.86 -11.72
C LEU A 233 -10.16 -11.61 -12.84
N LYS A 234 -11.43 -11.27 -13.02
CA LYS A 234 -12.22 -11.64 -14.19
C LYS A 234 -12.60 -10.37 -14.94
N CYS A 235 -12.38 -10.38 -16.25
CA CYS A 235 -12.73 -9.30 -17.14
C CYS A 235 -13.89 -9.73 -18.06
N ASN A 236 -14.90 -8.88 -18.20
CA ASN A 236 -15.96 -8.99 -19.19
C ASN A 236 -15.83 -7.82 -20.16
N ILE A 237 -15.77 -8.11 -21.46
CA ILE A 237 -15.69 -7.10 -22.51
C ILE A 237 -17.06 -7.04 -23.17
N ASN A 238 -17.67 -5.87 -23.16
CA ASN A 238 -18.94 -5.60 -23.82
C ASN A 238 -18.66 -4.60 -24.95
N PHE A 239 -18.92 -4.98 -26.19
CA PHE A 239 -18.80 -4.06 -27.31
C PHE A 239 -20.01 -3.12 -27.36
N ASP A 240 -19.80 -1.83 -27.15
CA ASP A 240 -20.84 -0.82 -27.37
C ASP A 240 -20.90 -0.48 -28.87
N GLN A 241 -21.96 -0.95 -29.54
CA GLN A 241 -22.19 -0.71 -30.96
C GLN A 241 -22.42 0.78 -31.28
N ALA A 242 -22.91 1.58 -30.32
CA ALA A 242 -23.19 3.00 -30.54
C ALA A 242 -21.92 3.86 -30.44
N ALA A 243 -21.04 3.55 -29.48
CA ALA A 243 -19.76 4.23 -29.31
C ALA A 243 -18.66 3.67 -30.22
N GLY A 244 -18.79 2.42 -30.68
CA GLY A 244 -17.74 1.69 -31.39
C GLY A 244 -16.53 1.37 -30.50
N VAL A 245 -16.76 1.27 -29.18
CA VAL A 245 -15.72 1.09 -28.17
C VAL A 245 -16.05 -0.14 -27.30
N ASP A 246 -15.01 -0.85 -26.87
CA ASP A 246 -15.11 -1.94 -25.90
C ASP A 246 -15.21 -1.39 -24.48
N ASP A 247 -16.34 -1.65 -23.82
CA ASP A 247 -16.50 -1.44 -22.39
C ASP A 247 -15.90 -2.63 -21.64
N VAL A 248 -14.89 -2.35 -20.81
CA VAL A 248 -14.14 -3.36 -20.06
C VAL A 248 -14.51 -3.32 -18.58
N PHE A 249 -15.15 -4.37 -18.08
CA PHE A 249 -15.60 -4.47 -16.69
C PHE A 249 -14.89 -5.57 -15.91
N TYR A 250 -14.40 -5.23 -14.72
CA TYR A 250 -13.68 -6.12 -13.82
C TYR A 250 -14.54 -6.59 -12.64
N HIS A 251 -14.28 -7.84 -12.27
CA HIS A 251 -14.79 -8.50 -11.09
C HIS A 251 -13.66 -9.26 -10.39
N TRP A 252 -13.93 -9.69 -9.16
CA TRP A 252 -13.11 -10.73 -8.54
C TRP A 252 -13.12 -11.97 -9.43
N GLY A 253 -11.92 -12.51 -9.67
CA GLY A 253 -11.75 -13.76 -10.37
C GLY A 253 -12.07 -14.96 -9.46
N PRO A 254 -12.21 -16.17 -10.03
CA PRO A 254 -12.53 -17.38 -9.26
C PRO A 254 -11.54 -17.65 -8.11
N ARG A 255 -10.26 -17.31 -8.30
CA ARG A 255 -9.24 -17.48 -7.26
C ARG A 255 -9.44 -16.50 -6.12
N ALA A 256 -9.71 -15.23 -6.42
CA ALA A 256 -10.00 -14.24 -5.39
C ALA A 256 -11.24 -14.63 -4.58
N GLU A 257 -12.32 -15.05 -5.25
CA GLU A 257 -13.55 -15.51 -4.57
C GLU A 257 -13.34 -16.71 -3.64
N THR A 258 -12.31 -17.53 -3.88
CA THR A 258 -12.01 -18.71 -3.07
C THR A 258 -11.04 -18.42 -1.92
N VAL A 259 -10.04 -17.58 -2.20
CA VAL A 259 -8.88 -17.40 -1.30
C VAL A 259 -8.99 -16.12 -0.48
N VAL A 260 -9.77 -15.14 -0.93
CA VAL A 260 -9.83 -13.82 -0.29
C VAL A 260 -11.12 -13.69 0.49
N SER A 261 -10.99 -13.52 1.81
CA SER A 261 -12.14 -13.27 2.68
C SER A 261 -12.68 -11.85 2.47
N LYS A 262 -13.90 -11.73 1.95
CA LYS A 262 -14.62 -10.44 1.85
C LYS A 262 -14.81 -9.78 3.21
N LYS A 263 -14.96 -10.58 4.27
CA LYS A 263 -15.01 -10.08 5.66
C LYS A 263 -13.71 -9.41 6.05
N GLU A 264 -12.57 -10.02 5.75
CA GLU A 264 -11.26 -9.45 6.09
C GLU A 264 -10.97 -8.19 5.25
N ILE A 265 -11.38 -8.16 3.97
CA ILE A 265 -11.33 -6.94 3.14
C ILE A 265 -12.16 -5.81 3.78
N LEU A 266 -13.38 -6.10 4.23
CA LEU A 266 -14.25 -5.11 4.85
C LEU A 266 -13.70 -4.60 6.18
N GLU A 267 -13.24 -5.51 7.04
CA GLU A 267 -12.58 -5.15 8.31
C GLU A 267 -11.37 -4.25 8.08
N GLU A 268 -10.55 -4.56 7.08
CA GLU A 268 -9.39 -3.75 6.78
C GLU A 268 -9.75 -2.39 6.19
N PHE A 269 -10.73 -2.35 5.28
CA PHE A 269 -11.25 -1.10 4.74
C PHE A 269 -11.77 -0.18 5.84
N VAL A 270 -12.54 -0.71 6.79
CA VAL A 270 -13.09 0.05 7.91
C VAL A 270 -11.99 0.62 8.82
N LYS A 271 -10.90 -0.13 9.04
CA LYS A 271 -9.73 0.39 9.78
C LYS A 271 -9.06 1.56 9.05
N ILE A 272 -8.93 1.47 7.73
CA ILE A 272 -8.30 2.51 6.90
C ILE A 272 -9.20 3.76 6.81
N TYR A 273 -10.50 3.56 6.56
CA TYR A 273 -11.46 4.65 6.37
C TYR A 273 -11.81 5.36 7.68
N GLY A 274 -11.71 4.67 8.82
CA GLY A 274 -12.12 5.17 10.12
C GLY A 274 -13.63 5.04 10.30
N GLY A 275 -14.08 3.95 10.92
CA GLY A 275 -15.49 3.68 11.19
C GLY A 275 -15.71 2.30 11.80
N THR A 276 -16.92 1.75 11.60
CA THR A 276 -17.31 0.40 12.01
C THR A 276 -17.89 -0.39 10.83
N ILE A 277 -17.99 -1.71 10.97
CA ILE A 277 -18.62 -2.56 9.95
C ILE A 277 -20.10 -2.21 9.76
N ASP A 278 -20.75 -1.72 10.81
CA ASP A 278 -22.18 -1.39 10.83
C ASP A 278 -22.52 -0.20 9.92
N ASP A 279 -21.53 0.65 9.64
CA ASP A 279 -21.63 1.76 8.68
C ASP A 279 -21.77 1.25 7.22
N TRP A 280 -21.48 -0.03 6.98
CA TRP A 280 -21.44 -0.67 5.65
C TRP A 280 -22.36 -1.90 5.56
N PRO A 281 -23.67 -1.76 5.82
CA PRO A 281 -24.55 -2.91 6.06
C PRO A 281 -24.72 -3.83 4.85
N ASN A 282 -24.68 -3.27 3.64
CA ASN A 282 -24.76 -4.05 2.40
C ASN A 282 -23.49 -4.87 2.16
N HIS A 283 -22.32 -4.30 2.42
CA HIS A 283 -21.02 -4.97 2.29
C HIS A 283 -20.82 -5.99 3.40
N ALA A 284 -21.27 -5.70 4.63
CA ALA A 284 -21.27 -6.65 5.74
C ALA A 284 -22.10 -7.89 5.38
N LYS A 285 -23.31 -7.69 4.84
CA LYS A 285 -24.15 -8.78 4.33
C LYS A 285 -23.46 -9.56 3.21
N ALA A 286 -22.86 -8.88 2.24
CA ALA A 286 -22.14 -9.52 1.13
C ALA A 286 -20.89 -10.29 1.60
N ALA A 287 -20.28 -9.85 2.69
CA ALA A 287 -19.17 -10.51 3.36
C ALA A 287 -19.60 -11.64 4.31
N GLY A 288 -20.91 -11.90 4.46
CA GLY A 288 -21.44 -12.90 5.38
C GLY A 288 -21.36 -12.53 6.86
N VAL A 289 -21.15 -11.24 7.17
CA VAL A 289 -21.11 -10.72 8.54
C VAL A 289 -22.53 -10.42 9.01
N ARG A 290 -22.89 -10.94 10.19
CA ARG A 290 -24.16 -10.61 10.85
C ARG A 290 -23.98 -9.31 11.62
N ILE A 291 -24.77 -8.30 11.28
CA ILE A 291 -24.88 -7.07 12.07
C ILE A 291 -25.94 -7.32 13.14
N GLU A 292 -25.52 -7.31 14.41
CA GLU A 292 -26.45 -7.37 15.55
C GLU A 292 -27.12 -6.00 15.67
N LYS A 293 -28.45 -5.96 15.54
CA LYS A 293 -29.21 -4.74 15.81
C LYS A 293 -29.33 -4.60 17.33
N ASN A 294 -28.58 -3.64 17.90
CA ASN A 294 -28.85 -3.14 19.24
C ASN A 294 -30.10 -2.27 19.26
#